data_AF-A0A829F2U4-F1
#
_entry.id   AF-A0A829F2U4-F1
#
_cell.length_a   1.000
_cell.length_b   1.000
_cell.length_c   1.000
_cell.angle_alpha   90.00
_cell.angle_beta   90.00
_cell.angle_gamma   90.00
#
_symmetry.space_group_name_H-M   'P 1'
#
loop_
_entity.id
_entity.type
_entity.pdbx_description
1 polymer ?
#
loop_
_entity_poly.entity_id
_entity_poly.type
_entity_poly.pdbx_seq_one_letter_code
_entity_poly.pdbx_strand_id
1 'polypeptide(L)' 'KKAFINYESGIRLALELPYSNAKIENLHTHIKALKRVAYGFRSFRKMKTRIFLLNNLITYESKNI' A
#
# COMPACT_ATOMS: atom_id res chain seq x y z
N LYS A 1 22.77 -13.27 -23.23
CA LYS A 1 23.86 -12.60 -22.48
C LYS A 1 23.77 -11.06 -22.41
N LYS A 2 23.08 -10.34 -23.32
CA LYS A 2 22.92 -8.87 -23.25
C LYS A 2 22.26 -8.35 -21.96
N ALA A 3 21.22 -9.03 -21.45
CA ALA A 3 20.51 -8.58 -20.27
C ALA A 3 21.40 -8.47 -19.02
N PHE A 4 22.29 -9.44 -18.79
CA PHE A 4 23.17 -9.42 -17.62
C PHE A 4 24.13 -8.23 -17.64
N ILE A 5 24.72 -7.95 -18.81
CA ILE A 5 25.63 -6.80 -19.01
C ILE A 5 24.86 -5.47 -18.83
N ASN A 6 23.62 -5.39 -19.31
CA ASN A 6 22.81 -4.18 -19.19
C ASN A 6 22.37 -3.85 -17.76
N TYR A 7 22.31 -4.85 -16.86
CA TYR A 7 21.88 -4.68 -15.47
C TYR A 7 22.99 -4.94 -14.44
N GLU A 8 24.23 -5.13 -14.89
CA GLU A 8 25.37 -5.50 -14.05
C GLU A 8 25.56 -4.54 -12.86
N SER A 9 25.47 -3.24 -13.12
CA SER A 9 25.62 -2.19 -12.09
C SER A 9 24.55 -2.31 -11.00
N GLY A 10 23.30 -2.56 -11.37
CA GLY A 10 22.19 -2.74 -10.43
C GLY A 10 22.31 -4.03 -9.63
N ILE A 11 22.80 -5.11 -10.25
CA ILE A 11 23.04 -6.40 -9.58
C ILE A 11 24.16 -6.26 -8.55
N ARG A 12 25.27 -5.60 -8.90
CA ARG A 12 26.38 -5.35 -7.98
C ARG A 12 25.94 -4.50 -6.78
N LEU A 13 25.20 -3.42 -7.05
CA LEU A 13 24.67 -2.54 -6.00
C LEU A 13 23.71 -3.26 -5.05
N ALA A 14 22.90 -4.20 -5.56
CA ALA A 14 21.98 -5.00 -4.74
C ALA A 14 22.69 -6.01 -3.82
N LEU A 15 23.92 -6.43 -4.15
CA LEU A 15 24.75 -7.29 -3.31
C LEU A 15 25.54 -6.50 -2.26
N GLU A 16 25.93 -5.26 -2.57
CA GLU A 16 26.72 -4.41 -1.68
C GLU A 16 25.85 -3.65 -0.67
N LEU A 17 24.65 -3.20 -1.06
CA LEU A 17 23.76 -2.48 -0.17
C LEU A 17 22.91 -3.43 0.69
N PRO A 18 22.67 -3.11 1.98
CA PRO A 18 21.73 -3.86 2.83
C PRO A 18 20.26 -3.58 2.47
N TYR A 19 20.02 -2.95 1.31
CA TYR A 19 18.69 -2.55 0.88
C TYR A 19 17.91 -3.75 0.37
N SER A 20 16.75 -4.01 1.00
CA SER A 20 15.81 -5.03 0.54
C SER A 20 14.59 -4.38 -0.09
N ASN A 21 14.28 -4.76 -1.33
CA ASN A 21 13.06 -4.33 -2.02
C ASN A 21 11.78 -4.84 -1.33
N ALA A 22 11.89 -5.75 -0.34
CA ALA A 22 10.76 -6.30 0.40
C ALA A 22 9.85 -5.22 1.00
N LYS A 23 10.42 -4.11 1.51
CA LYS A 23 9.62 -3.01 2.07
C LYS A 23 8.75 -2.34 1.00
N ILE A 24 9.31 -2.08 -0.19
CA ILE A 24 8.56 -1.46 -1.30
C ILE A 24 7.49 -2.42 -1.83
N GLU A 25 7.81 -3.70 -2.00
CA GLU A 25 6.84 -4.71 -2.46
C GLU A 25 5.66 -4.86 -1.49
N ASN A 26 5.93 -4.84 -0.19
CA ASN A 26 4.90 -4.85 0.84
C ASN A 26 4.01 -3.60 0.72
N LEU A 27 4.60 -2.40 0.58
CA LEU A 27 3.83 -1.17 0.39
C LEU A 27 2.98 -1.18 -0.89
N HIS A 28 3.51 -1.70 -2.00
CA HIS A 28 2.80 -1.81 -3.27
C HIS A 28 1.54 -2.68 -3.13
N THR A 29 1.62 -3.77 -2.38
CA THR A 29 0.46 -4.64 -2.09
C THR A 29 -0.62 -3.91 -1.29
N HIS A 30 -0.24 -3.15 -0.25
CA HIS A 30 -1.17 -2.33 0.52
C HIS A 30 -1.85 -1.27 -0.35
N ILE A 31 -1.11 -0.59 -1.23
CA ILE A 31 -1.67 0.41 -2.16
C ILE A 31 -2.66 -0.24 -3.13
N LYS A 32 -2.35 -1.42 -3.69
CA LYS A 32 -3.29 -2.14 -4.56
C LYS A 32 -4.58 -2.51 -3.82
N ALA A 33 -4.48 -3.00 -2.59
CA ALA A 33 -5.65 -3.32 -1.77
C ALA A 33 -6.49 -2.06 -1.49
N LEU A 34 -5.85 -0.96 -1.10
CA LEU A 34 -6.52 0.32 -0.86
C LEU A 34 -7.23 0.84 -2.12
N LYS A 35 -6.59 0.75 -3.29
CA LYS A 35 -7.20 1.13 -4.58
C LYS A 35 -8.43 0.31 -4.91
N ARG A 36 -8.40 -1.02 -4.67
CA ARG A 36 -9.57 -1.89 -4.88
C ARG A 36 -10.72 -1.53 -3.95
N VAL A 37 -10.43 -1.27 -2.68
CA VAL A 37 -11.45 -0.84 -1.70
C VAL A 37 -11.98 0.57 -2.03
N ALA A 38 -11.13 1.45 -2.56
CA ALA A 38 -11.53 2.81 -2.95
C ALA A 38 -12.44 2.86 -4.18
N TYR A 39 -12.45 1.81 -5.00
CA TYR A 39 -13.26 1.76 -6.21
C TYR A 39 -14.76 1.86 -5.86
N GLY A 40 -15.43 2.88 -6.40
CA GLY A 40 -16.83 3.19 -6.10
C GLY A 40 -17.05 4.27 -5.03
N PHE A 41 -16.00 4.72 -4.32
CA PHE A 41 -16.13 5.85 -3.39
C PHE A 41 -15.93 7.19 -4.10
N ARG A 42 -16.95 8.04 -4.06
CA ARG A 42 -16.88 9.42 -4.59
C ARG A 42 -16.02 10.37 -3.74
N SER A 43 -15.68 10.00 -2.51
CA SER A 43 -14.90 10.84 -1.59
C SER A 43 -13.99 10.01 -0.69
N PHE A 44 -12.73 10.41 -0.60
CA PHE A 44 -11.75 9.81 0.31
C PHE A 44 -12.23 9.84 1.77
N ARG A 45 -12.89 10.92 2.21
CA ARG A 45 -13.40 11.04 3.58
C ARG A 45 -14.40 9.92 3.91
N LYS A 46 -15.32 9.62 2.97
CA LYS A 46 -16.31 8.56 3.13
C LYS A 46 -15.66 7.17 3.17
N MET A 47 -14.69 6.92 2.30
CA MET A 47 -13.91 5.68 2.32
C MET A 47 -13.17 5.49 3.65
N LYS A 48 -12.44 6.52 4.10
CA LYS A 48 -11.68 6.51 5.36
C LYS A 48 -12.58 6.22 6.56
N THR A 49 -13.70 6.93 6.68
CA THR A 49 -14.67 6.70 7.77
C THR A 49 -15.19 5.26 7.75
N ARG A 50 -15.52 4.71 6.57
CA ARG A 50 -16.03 3.34 6.45
C ARG A 50 -14.98 2.29 6.80
N ILE A 51 -13.72 2.48 6.42
CA ILE A 51 -12.60 1.60 6.85
C ILE A 51 -12.45 1.65 8.36
N PHE A 52 -12.52 2.82 8.97
CA PHE A 52 -12.36 2.97 10.42
C PHE A 52 -13.52 2.35 11.21
N LEU A 53 -14.75 2.47 10.71
CA LEU A 53 -15.91 1.79 11.27
C LEU A 53 -15.79 0.26 11.16
N LEU A 54 -15.39 -0.26 9.99
CA LEU A 54 -15.21 -1.71 9.77
C LEU A 54 -14.12 -2.33 10.68
N ASN A 55 -13.12 -1.54 11.07
CA ASN A 55 -12.07 -1.98 11.98
C ASN A 55 -12.37 -1.60 13.45
N ASN A 56 -13.59 -1.16 13.75
CA ASN A 56 -14.03 -0.73 15.09
C ASN A 56 -13.12 0.34 15.73
N LEU A 57 -12.46 1.16 14.92
CA LEU A 57 -11.61 2.26 15.39
C LEU A 57 -12.41 3.52 15.73
N ILE A 58 -13.63 3.62 15.19
CA ILE A 58 -14.58 4.69 15.43
C ILE A 58 -15.96 4.03 15.55
N THR A 59 -16.82 4.55 16.42
CA THR A 59 -18.23 4.20 16.53
C THR A 59 -19.10 5.41 16.17
N TYR A 60 -20.31 5.16 15.67
CA TYR A 60 -21.33 6.20 15.65
C TYR A 60 -22.02 6.20 17.01
N GLU A 61 -21.80 7.25 17.80
CA GLU A 61 -22.68 7.59 18.90
C GLU A 61 -24.05 7.92 18.29
N SER A 62 -25.01 6.99 18.38
CA SER A 62 -26.40 7.33 18.15
C SER A 62 -26.79 8.31 19.25
N LYS A 63 -26.84 9.61 18.94
CA LYS A 63 -27.56 10.54 19.79
C LYS A 63 -29.00 10.04 19.83
N ASN A 64 -29.39 9.46 20.96
CA ASN A 64 -30.80 9.20 21.26
C ASN A 64 -31.49 10.57 21.21
N ILE A 65 -32.18 10.83 20.10
CA ILE A 65 -33.13 11.93 19.93
C ILE A 65 -34.50 11.28 20.03
#